data_AF-A0A3D1UE26-F1
#
_entry.id   AF-A0A3D1UE26-F1
#
_cell.length_a   1.000
_cell.length_b   1.000
_cell.length_c   1.000
_cell.angle_alpha   90.00
_cell.angle_beta   90.00
_cell.angle_gamma   90.00
#
_symmetry.space_group_name_H-M   'P 1'
#
loop_
_entity.id
_entity.type
_entity.pdbx_description
1 polymer ?
#
loop_
_entity_poly.entity_id
_entity_poly.type
_entity_poly.pdbx_seq_one_letter_code
_entity_poly.pdbx_strand_id
1 'polypeptide(L)'
;MNETQAPAATTTVATTTQPAEAPAPAAPQQQSGFGMLVPMLLILAIFYFMMIRPQQRREKERRKMIENLRAGAKVVFAGGFIGTIVEATEKTFRIETAPGNVVEVLRSAVSNVVEADKPAAK
;
A
#
# COMPACT_ATOMS: atom_id res chain seq x y z
N MET A 1 -23.06 70.66 37.58
CA MET A 1 -23.68 70.27 38.87
C MET A 1 -24.82 69.30 38.53
N ASN A 2 -24.88 68.04 38.91
CA ASN A 2 -24.31 67.26 40.03
C ASN A 2 -23.89 65.87 39.49
N GLU A 3 -22.73 65.31 39.88
CA GLU A 3 -22.57 64.34 40.99
C GLU A 3 -23.58 63.17 40.93
N THR A 4 -23.26 61.88 41.07
CA THR A 4 -22.08 61.13 41.47
C THR A 4 -22.54 59.65 41.47
N GLN A 5 -21.57 58.73 41.40
CA GLN A 5 -21.61 57.32 41.87
C GLN A 5 -22.12 56.18 40.98
N ALA A 6 -21.18 55.26 40.75
CA ALA A 6 -21.35 53.81 40.59
C ALA A 6 -22.06 53.17 41.78
N PRO A 7 -22.48 51.90 41.64
CA PRO A 7 -22.00 50.92 42.61
C PRO A 7 -21.57 49.57 42.01
N ALA A 8 -20.63 48.95 42.72
CA ALA A 8 -20.05 47.65 42.49
C ALA A 8 -20.96 46.48 42.95
N ALA A 9 -20.54 45.28 42.55
CA ALA A 9 -20.61 44.03 43.31
C ALA A 9 -21.91 43.19 43.33
N THR A 10 -21.83 42.10 42.56
CA THR A 10 -21.95 40.69 43.00
C THR A 10 -23.34 40.08 43.29
N THR A 11 -23.51 38.90 42.68
CA THR A 11 -24.06 37.64 43.24
C THR A 11 -25.52 37.28 42.94
N THR A 12 -25.70 36.00 42.60
CA THR A 12 -26.87 35.12 42.89
C THR A 12 -28.07 35.36 41.96
N VAL A 13 -28.73 34.40 41.30
CA VAL A 13 -28.75 32.92 41.28
C VAL A 13 -29.60 32.53 40.08
N ALA A 14 -29.29 31.41 39.43
CA ALA A 14 -30.32 30.58 38.81
C ALA A 14 -29.86 29.11 38.77
N THR A 15 -30.20 28.39 39.83
CA THR A 15 -30.40 26.94 39.84
C THR A 15 -31.44 26.56 38.78
N THR A 16 -31.25 25.47 38.03
CA THR A 16 -32.30 24.47 37.66
C THR A 16 -31.71 23.34 36.79
N THR A 17 -31.59 22.17 37.42
CA THR A 17 -32.00 20.83 36.90
C THR A 17 -31.22 20.16 35.77
N GLN A 18 -30.50 19.09 36.16
CA GLN A 18 -30.15 17.94 35.31
C GLN A 18 -31.40 17.11 34.98
N PRO A 19 -31.39 16.45 33.81
CA PRO A 19 -31.42 14.99 33.85
C PRO A 19 -30.25 14.38 33.06
N ALA A 20 -29.86 13.20 33.51
CA ALA A 20 -28.89 12.26 32.97
C ALA A 20 -28.59 12.36 31.45
N GLU A 21 -27.32 12.56 31.11
CA GLU A 21 -26.74 12.13 29.84
C GLU A 21 -25.52 11.25 30.16
N ALA A 22 -25.43 10.12 29.45
CA ALA A 22 -24.35 9.14 29.51
C ALA A 22 -22.96 9.81 29.36
N PRO A 23 -21.85 9.18 29.79
CA PRO A 23 -20.53 9.74 29.56
C PRO A 23 -20.27 9.81 28.03
N ALA A 24 -20.56 10.97 27.44
CA ALA A 24 -20.16 11.31 26.09
C ALA A 24 -18.62 11.33 26.03
N PRO A 25 -18.01 10.86 24.93
CA PRO A 25 -16.56 10.72 24.83
C PRO A 25 -15.91 12.10 25.00
N ALA A 26 -14.90 12.16 25.87
CA ALA A 26 -14.13 13.37 26.12
C ALA A 26 -13.69 13.99 24.78
N ALA A 27 -14.13 15.22 24.54
CA ALA A 27 -13.65 16.02 23.41
C ALA A 27 -12.13 16.20 23.55
N PRO A 28 -11.33 15.98 22.49
CA PRO A 28 -9.89 16.08 22.59
C PRO A 28 -9.50 17.53 22.93
N GLN A 29 -8.89 17.69 24.11
CA GLN A 29 -8.29 18.93 24.58
C GLN A 29 -7.33 19.43 23.50
N GLN A 30 -7.51 20.69 23.08
CA GLN A 30 -6.80 21.32 21.98
C GLN A 30 -5.32 21.54 22.34
N GLN A 31 -4.50 20.49 22.25
CA GLN A 31 -3.03 20.61 22.28
C GLN A 31 -2.59 21.28 20.97
N SER A 32 -1.92 22.43 21.11
CA SER A 32 -1.28 23.26 20.07
C SER A 32 -0.91 22.46 18.82
N GLY A 33 -1.15 22.99 17.61
CA GLY A 33 -1.07 22.26 16.33
C GLY A 33 0.15 21.35 16.07
N PHE A 34 1.24 21.46 16.83
CA PHE A 34 2.32 20.46 16.89
C PHE A 34 1.95 19.14 17.60
N GLY A 35 1.16 19.18 18.68
CA GLY A 35 0.65 18.02 19.39
C GLY A 35 -0.36 17.20 18.57
N MET A 36 -1.09 17.84 17.64
CA MET A 36 -2.00 17.15 16.72
C MET A 36 -1.27 16.55 15.49
N LEU A 37 -0.10 17.09 15.12
CA LEU A 37 0.74 16.53 14.06
C LEU A 37 1.38 15.20 14.45
N VAL A 38 1.66 14.97 15.74
CA VAL A 38 2.22 13.70 16.24
C VAL A 38 1.33 12.49 15.94
N PRO A 39 0.03 12.45 16.34
CA PRO A 39 -0.86 11.35 16.00
C PRO A 39 -1.12 11.25 14.49
N MET A 40 -1.17 12.37 13.76
CA MET A 40 -1.34 12.37 12.30
C MET A 40 -0.15 11.72 11.57
N LEU A 41 1.09 12.10 11.94
CA LEU A 41 2.31 11.50 11.39
C LEU A 41 2.48 10.05 11.81
N LEU A 42 2.08 9.69 13.04
CA LEU A 42 2.16 8.31 13.52
C LEU A 42 1.25 7.37 12.70
N ILE A 43 0.01 7.80 12.42
CA ILE A 43 -0.91 7.04 11.56
C ILE A 43 -0.35 6.94 10.14
N LEU A 44 0.10 8.06 9.56
CA LEU A 44 0.69 8.07 8.22
C LEU A 44 1.93 7.16 8.15
N ALA A 45 2.78 7.17 9.17
CA ALA A 45 3.97 6.34 9.27
C ALA A 45 3.61 4.85 9.34
N ILE A 46 2.60 4.46 10.13
CA ILE A 46 2.16 3.06 10.21
C ILE A 46 1.58 2.59 8.88
N PHE A 47 0.66 3.35 8.26
CA PHE A 47 0.07 3.00 6.97
C PHE A 47 1.12 2.94 5.84
N TYR A 48 2.06 3.90 5.81
CA TYR A 48 3.17 3.93 4.86
C TYR A 48 4.09 2.73 5.06
N PHE A 49 4.54 2.48 6.29
CA PHE A 49 5.45 1.39 6.60
C PHE A 49 4.83 0.03 6.30
N MET A 50 3.54 -0.14 6.62
CA MET A 50 2.81 -1.37 6.37
C MET A 50 2.55 -1.60 4.88
N MET A 51 2.43 -0.58 4.02
CA MET A 51 2.21 -0.76 2.57
C MET A 51 3.51 -0.86 1.76
N ILE A 52 4.56 -0.13 2.13
CA ILE A 52 5.81 -0.12 1.36
C ILE A 52 6.63 -1.40 1.55
N ARG A 53 6.64 -1.95 2.77
CA ARG A 53 7.36 -3.18 3.07
C ARG A 53 6.82 -4.41 2.31
N PRO A 54 5.50 -4.66 2.23
CA PRO A 54 4.97 -5.79 1.46
C PRO A 54 5.08 -5.58 -0.04
N GLN A 55 4.99 -4.34 -0.56
CA GLN A 55 5.14 -4.10 -1.99
C GLN A 55 6.55 -4.45 -2.48
N GLN A 56 7.59 -3.98 -1.78
CA GLN A 56 8.96 -4.29 -2.17
C GLN A 56 9.26 -5.80 -2.13
N ARG A 57 8.64 -6.54 -1.20
CA ARG A 57 8.80 -8.01 -1.14
C ARG A 57 8.20 -8.68 -2.38
N ARG A 58 6.97 -8.32 -2.75
CA ARG A 58 6.30 -8.86 -3.95
C ARG A 58 7.06 -8.53 -5.23
N GLU A 59 7.59 -7.33 -5.36
CA GLU A 59 8.35 -6.93 -6.55
C GLU A 59 9.70 -7.65 -6.63
N LYS A 60 10.40 -7.79 -5.50
CA LYS A 60 11.67 -8.54 -5.41
C LYS A 60 11.46 -10.03 -5.71
N GLU A 61 10.40 -10.63 -5.17
CA GLU A 61 10.03 -12.04 -5.42
C GLU A 61 9.71 -12.25 -6.90
N ARG A 62 8.93 -11.36 -7.52
CA ARG A 62 8.62 -11.40 -8.95
C ARG A 62 9.88 -11.27 -9.82
N ARG A 63 10.78 -10.33 -9.50
CA ARG A 63 12.05 -10.17 -10.23
C ARG A 63 12.91 -11.43 -10.14
N LYS A 64 13.05 -12.02 -8.95
CA LYS A 64 13.78 -13.28 -8.74
C LYS A 64 13.18 -14.44 -9.53
N MET A 65 11.86 -14.54 -9.59
CA MET A 65 11.19 -15.57 -10.39
C MET A 65 11.54 -15.45 -11.88
N ILE A 66 11.57 -14.22 -12.40
CA ILE A 66 11.90 -13.91 -13.81
C ILE A 66 13.40 -14.13 -14.10
N GLU A 67 14.28 -13.87 -13.13
CA GLU A 67 15.73 -14.14 -13.24
C GLU A 67 16.03 -15.64 -13.27
N ASN A 68 15.28 -16.46 -12.52
CA ASN A 68 15.46 -17.90 -12.48
C ASN A 68 14.93 -18.64 -13.73
N LEU A 69 14.35 -17.94 -14.70
CA LEU A 69 13.87 -18.54 -15.94
C LEU A 69 15.02 -18.94 -16.85
N ARG A 70 15.01 -20.18 -17.32
CA ARG A 70 15.98 -20.76 -18.24
C ARG A 70 15.35 -21.04 -19.60
N ALA A 71 16.18 -21.11 -20.63
CA ALA A 71 15.77 -21.61 -21.94
C ALA A 71 15.21 -23.05 -21.81
N GLY A 72 14.15 -23.35 -22.56
CA GLY A 72 13.40 -24.59 -22.49
C GLY A 72 12.20 -24.59 -21.54
N ALA A 73 12.03 -23.55 -20.71
CA ALA A 73 10.88 -23.45 -19.82
C ALA A 73 9.61 -23.01 -20.58
N LYS A 74 8.47 -23.60 -20.19
CA LYS A 74 7.16 -23.22 -20.69
C LYS A 74 6.56 -22.14 -19.79
N VAL A 75 6.25 -20.99 -20.37
CA VAL A 75 5.83 -19.79 -19.63
C VAL A 75 4.52 -19.23 -20.16
N VAL A 76 3.81 -18.52 -19.28
CA VAL A 76 2.59 -17.77 -19.59
C VAL A 76 2.90 -16.27 -19.54
N PHE A 77 2.54 -15.57 -20.60
CA PHE A 77 2.68 -14.13 -20.72
C PHE A 77 1.48 -13.39 -20.15
N ALA A 78 1.68 -12.13 -19.80
CA ALA A 78 0.61 -11.19 -19.52
C ALA A 78 -0.28 -11.10 -20.78
N GLY A 79 -1.48 -11.69 -20.73
CA GLY A 79 -2.38 -11.83 -21.88
C GLY A 79 -2.84 -13.26 -22.16
N GLY A 80 -2.37 -14.26 -21.41
CA GLY A 80 -2.83 -15.65 -21.53
C GLY A 80 -2.16 -16.44 -22.66
N PHE A 81 -1.18 -15.85 -23.35
CA PHE A 81 -0.36 -16.55 -24.34
C PHE A 81 0.59 -17.52 -23.63
N ILE A 82 0.77 -18.69 -24.23
CA ILE A 82 1.67 -19.74 -23.74
C ILE A 82 2.72 -20.01 -24.80
N GLY A 83 3.98 -20.08 -24.39
CA GLY A 83 5.08 -20.39 -25.29
C GLY A 83 6.27 -20.99 -24.57
N THR A 84 7.24 -21.46 -25.36
CA THR A 84 8.48 -22.04 -24.86
C THR A 84 9.63 -21.08 -25.11
N ILE A 85 10.45 -20.84 -24.07
CA ILE A 85 11.64 -19.98 -24.21
C ILE A 85 12.69 -20.70 -25.06
N VAL A 86 13.00 -20.16 -26.23
CA VAL A 86 14.06 -20.68 -27.10
C VAL A 86 15.41 -20.05 -26.72
N GLU A 87 15.40 -18.77 -26.39
CA GLU A 87 16.59 -18.00 -26.05
C GLU A 87 16.30 -17.02 -24.91
N ALA A 88 17.25 -16.89 -23.98
CA ALA A 88 17.15 -16.00 -22.83
C ALA A 88 18.32 -15.01 -22.79
N THR A 89 17.99 -13.73 -22.96
CA THR A 89 18.95 -12.60 -22.91
C THR A 89 18.62 -11.71 -21.71
N GLU A 90 19.54 -10.91 -21.19
CA GLU A 90 19.36 -10.12 -19.97
C GLU A 90 18.10 -9.22 -19.94
N LYS A 91 17.68 -8.69 -21.08
CA LYS A 91 16.52 -7.78 -21.18
C LYS A 91 15.28 -8.40 -21.84
N THR A 92 15.48 -9.40 -22.69
CA THR A 92 14.42 -9.99 -23.53
C THR A 92 14.52 -11.51 -23.58
N PHE A 93 13.40 -12.16 -23.88
CA PHE A 93 13.30 -13.58 -24.14
C PHE A 93 12.77 -13.79 -25.57
N ARG A 94 13.35 -14.74 -26.30
CA ARG A 94 12.80 -15.20 -27.59
C ARG A 94 12.02 -16.47 -27.36
N ILE A 95 10.78 -16.46 -27.82
CA ILE A 95 9.80 -17.45 -27.38
C ILE A 95 9.04 -17.93 -28.60
N GLU A 96 8.97 -19.24 -28.74
CA GLU A 96 8.17 -19.88 -29.77
C GLU A 96 6.76 -20.11 -29.24
N THR A 97 5.78 -19.48 -29.89
CA THR A 97 4.34 -19.61 -29.55
C THR A 97 3.64 -20.60 -30.47
N ALA A 98 4.13 -20.73 -31.70
CA ALA A 98 3.65 -21.64 -32.72
C ALA A 98 4.84 -22.07 -33.59
N PRO A 99 4.76 -23.20 -34.32
CA PRO A 99 5.88 -23.71 -35.11
C PRO A 99 6.41 -22.64 -36.09
N GLY A 100 7.66 -22.23 -35.90
CA GLY A 100 8.31 -21.22 -36.74
C GLY A 100 7.92 -19.77 -36.45
N ASN A 101 7.09 -19.51 -35.43
CA ASN A 101 6.78 -18.16 -34.97
C ASN A 101 7.52 -17.86 -33.66
N VAL A 102 8.67 -17.18 -33.81
CA VAL A 102 9.50 -16.72 -32.69
C VAL A 102 9.24 -15.24 -32.45
N VAL A 103 8.76 -14.92 -31.25
CA VAL A 103 8.48 -13.55 -30.82
C VAL A 103 9.45 -13.16 -29.73
N GLU A 104 9.97 -11.95 -29.80
CA GLU A 104 10.81 -11.36 -28.76
C GLU A 104 9.93 -10.57 -27.78
N VAL A 105 10.04 -10.88 -26.50
CA VAL A 105 9.26 -10.24 -25.44
C VAL A 105 10.16 -9.80 -24.31
N LEU A 106 9.74 -8.74 -23.60
CA LEU A 106 10.42 -8.28 -22.40
C LEU A 106 10.33 -9.31 -21.28
N ARG A 107 11.39 -9.47 -20.49
CA ARG A 107 11.37 -10.38 -19.31
C ARG A 107 10.26 -10.00 -18.32
N SER A 108 9.93 -8.72 -18.22
CA SER A 108 8.85 -8.19 -17.38
C SER A 108 7.44 -8.60 -17.84
N ALA A 109 7.27 -9.07 -19.08
CA ALA A 109 5.97 -9.52 -19.59
C ALA A 109 5.62 -10.95 -19.15
N VAL A 110 6.59 -11.71 -18.61
CA VAL A 110 6.34 -13.05 -18.07
C VAL A 110 5.57 -12.93 -16.76
N SER A 111 4.43 -13.62 -16.70
CA SER A 111 3.53 -13.56 -15.54
C SER A 111 3.68 -14.79 -14.65
N ASN A 112 3.73 -15.98 -15.25
CA ASN A 112 3.86 -17.25 -14.52
C ASN A 112 4.64 -18.27 -15.35
N VAL A 113 5.23 -19.25 -14.67
CA VAL A 113 5.84 -20.41 -15.30
C VAL A 113 4.89 -21.60 -15.15
N VAL A 114 4.64 -22.31 -16.24
CA VAL A 114 3.78 -23.50 -16.24
C VAL A 114 4.62 -24.73 -15.92
N GLU A 115 5.81 -24.83 -16.51
CA GLU A 115 6.78 -25.88 -16.26
C GLU A 115 8.15 -25.23 -16.10
N ALA A 116 8.47 -24.91 -14.83
CA ALA A 116 9.85 -24.69 -14.43
C ALA A 116 10.36 -26.08 -14.09
N ASP A 117 11.24 -26.64 -14.93
CA ASP A 117 11.86 -27.92 -14.64
C ASP A 117 10.92 -29.13 -14.84
N LYS A 118 10.63 -29.46 -16.11
CA LYS A 118 10.54 -30.88 -16.45
C LYS A 118 11.92 -31.29 -16.93
N PRO A 119 12.73 -32.03 -16.14
CA PRO A 119 13.88 -32.70 -16.72
C PRO A 119 13.33 -33.57 -17.84
N ALA A 120 13.78 -33.29 -19.06
CA ALA A 120 13.47 -34.14 -20.19
C ALA A 120 13.87 -35.58 -19.81
N ALA A 121 12.93 -36.49 -20.08
CA ALA A 121 13.07 -37.94 -20.06
C ALA A 121 13.12 -38.65 -18.69
N LYS A 122 12.12 -39.50 -18.47
CA LYS A 122 12.28 -40.88 -18.91
C LYS A 122 11.00 -41.41 -19.54
#